data_AF-A0A845WSJ6-F1
#
_entry.id   AF-A0A845WSJ6-F1
#
_cell.length_a   1.000
_cell.length_b   1.000
_cell.length_c   1.000
_cell.angle_alpha   90.00
_cell.angle_beta   90.00
_cell.angle_gamma   90.00
#
_symmetry.space_group_name_H-M   'P 1'
#
loop_
_entity.id
_entity.type
_entity.pdbx_description
1 polymer ?
#
loop_
_entity_poly.entity_id
_entity_poly.type
_entity_poly.pdbx_seq_one_letter_code
_entity_poly.pdbx_strand_id
1 'polypeptide(L)'
;MSEHISFDELLGKMSEAYEDAQSKVEQCNVLVIGKTGVGKSTLVNTIFRSRLAETGVGYPVTQTIRRYTKTGCPITVYDTPGLELKAEQIERVRGDISKLIDDQRKLEAKEHIHVVWYCLNHETARLDPIEEEWLKSLQQKDVPVILVLTQTLTK
;
A
#
# COMPACT_ATOMS: atom_id res chain seq x y z
N MET A 1 -27.93 27.11 31.81
CA MET A 1 -26.97 27.94 31.05
C MET A 1 -26.40 27.08 29.95
N SER A 2 -26.85 27.25 28.71
CA SER A 2 -26.23 26.61 27.54
C SER A 2 -24.97 27.39 27.19
N GLU A 3 -23.82 26.72 27.20
CA GLU A 3 -22.58 27.28 26.65
C GLU A 3 -22.80 27.53 25.15
N HIS A 4 -22.88 28.80 24.77
CA HIS A 4 -22.80 29.18 23.36
C HIS A 4 -21.33 29.14 22.96
N ILE A 5 -20.90 28.02 22.42
CA ILE A 5 -19.60 27.91 21.72
C ILE A 5 -19.73 28.67 20.40
N SER A 6 -18.82 29.61 20.16
CA SER A 6 -18.74 30.31 18.88
C SER A 6 -18.23 29.37 17.77
N PHE A 7 -18.56 29.67 16.51
CA PHE A 7 -18.10 28.86 15.38
C PHE A 7 -16.57 28.83 15.27
N ASP A 8 -15.89 29.94 15.59
CA ASP A 8 -14.43 30.04 15.57
C ASP A 8 -13.78 29.18 16.67
N GLU A 9 -14.36 29.17 17.88
CA GLU A 9 -13.90 28.28 18.96
C GLU A 9 -14.13 26.80 18.63
N LEU A 10 -15.23 26.48 17.95
CA LEU A 10 -15.49 25.11 17.48
C LEU A 10 -14.44 24.68 16.45
N LEU A 11 -14.14 25.53 15.47
CA LEU A 11 -13.10 25.27 14.47
C LEU A 11 -11.72 25.10 15.10
N GLY A 12 -11.36 25.96 16.06
CA GLY A 12 -10.10 25.85 16.80
C GLY A 12 -9.97 24.51 17.52
N LYS A 13 -10.99 24.12 18.31
CA LYS A 13 -11.03 22.83 19.01
C LYS A 13 -10.97 21.64 18.07
N MET A 14 -11.63 21.71 16.91
CA MET A 14 -11.57 20.66 15.89
C MET A 14 -10.17 20.53 15.28
N SER A 15 -9.49 21.66 15.02
CA SER A 15 -8.13 21.66 14.48
C SER A 15 -7.13 21.07 15.49
N GLU A 16 -7.18 21.51 16.75
CA GLU A 16 -6.32 20.98 17.82
C GLU A 16 -6.53 19.48 18.04
N ALA A 17 -7.79 19.04 18.10
CA ALA A 17 -8.11 17.61 18.22
C ALA A 17 -7.63 16.79 17.02
N TYR A 18 -7.69 17.38 15.82
CA TYR A 18 -7.19 16.75 14.60
C TYR A 18 -5.66 16.64 14.58
N GLU A 19 -4.95 17.70 14.99
CA GLU A 19 -3.49 17.70 15.09
C GLU A 19 -2.98 16.73 16.17
N ASP A 20 -3.61 16.73 17.36
CA ASP A 20 -3.29 15.78 18.43
C ASP A 20 -3.52 14.33 17.97
N ALA A 21 -4.65 14.04 17.32
CA ALA A 21 -4.93 12.73 16.75
C ALA A 21 -3.90 12.34 15.67
N GLN A 22 -3.52 13.26 14.77
CA GLN A 22 -2.49 13.00 13.76
C GLN A 22 -1.12 12.73 14.38
N SER A 23 -0.74 13.47 15.41
CA SER A 23 0.57 13.33 16.07
C SER A 23 0.76 11.97 16.74
N LYS A 24 -0.33 11.30 17.10
CA LYS A 24 -0.35 9.97 17.74
C LYS A 24 -0.37 8.82 16.73
N VAL A 25 -0.63 9.10 15.45
CA VAL A 25 -0.68 8.08 14.42
C VAL A 25 0.70 7.94 13.79
N GLU A 26 1.36 6.83 14.09
CA GLU A 26 2.61 6.46 13.44
C GLU A 26 2.38 6.09 11.96
N GLN A 27 3.44 6.23 11.17
CA GLN A 27 3.38 6.02 9.73
C GLN A 27 3.28 4.52 9.40
N CYS A 28 2.21 4.14 8.72
CA CYS A 28 1.99 2.77 8.26
C CYS A 28 2.57 2.56 6.85
N ASN A 29 3.54 1.67 6.74
CA ASN A 29 4.19 1.31 5.48
C ASN A 29 3.53 0.06 4.87
N VAL A 30 2.90 0.25 3.72
CA VAL A 30 2.14 -0.77 2.98
C VAL A 30 2.92 -1.18 1.74
N LEU A 31 3.23 -2.46 1.58
CA LEU A 31 3.80 -3.01 0.35
C LEU A 31 2.70 -3.56 -0.56
N VAL A 32 2.57 -3.03 -1.77
CA VAL A 32 1.51 -3.41 -2.72
C VAL A 32 2.07 -4.31 -3.81
N ILE A 33 1.58 -5.55 -3.85
CA ILE A 33 2.03 -6.62 -4.75
C ILE A 33 0.85 -7.07 -5.62
N GLY A 34 1.12 -7.58 -6.81
CA GLY A 34 0.11 -8.21 -7.67
C GLY A 34 0.50 -8.23 -9.14
N LYS A 35 -0.23 -9.01 -9.93
CA LYS A 35 0.01 -9.16 -11.39
C LYS A 35 -0.06 -7.83 -12.14
N THR A 36 0.52 -7.75 -13.34
CA THR A 36 0.35 -6.57 -14.21
C THR A 36 -1.14 -6.35 -14.50
N GLY A 37 -1.58 -5.09 -14.51
CA GLY A 37 -2.96 -4.72 -14.85
C GLY A 37 -4.01 -4.95 -13.76
N VAL A 38 -3.66 -5.48 -12.58
CA VAL A 38 -4.64 -5.68 -11.49
C VAL A 38 -5.14 -4.39 -10.84
N GLY A 39 -4.48 -3.25 -11.07
CA GLY A 39 -4.94 -1.94 -10.56
C GLY A 39 -4.17 -1.40 -9.35
N LYS A 40 -2.95 -1.89 -9.07
CA LYS A 40 -2.08 -1.39 -7.99
C LYS A 40 -1.91 0.13 -8.02
N SER A 41 -1.46 0.69 -9.14
CA SER A 41 -1.21 2.13 -9.27
C SER A 41 -2.50 2.97 -9.17
N THR A 42 -3.64 2.42 -9.58
CA THR A 42 -4.96 3.05 -9.35
C THR A 42 -5.28 3.10 -7.86
N LEU A 43 -5.09 1.98 -7.15
CA LEU A 43 -5.27 1.90 -5.70
C LEU A 43 -4.37 2.92 -4.96
N VAL A 44 -3.09 3.03 -5.35
CA VAL A 44 -2.17 4.05 -4.81
C VAL A 44 -2.73 5.46 -4.98
N ASN A 45 -3.16 5.83 -6.18
CA ASN A 45 -3.73 7.15 -6.45
C ASN A 45 -5.00 7.43 -5.63
N THR A 46 -5.83 6.40 -5.42
CA THR A 46 -7.05 6.50 -4.61
C THR A 46 -6.72 6.75 -3.13
N ILE A 47 -5.75 6.04 -2.55
CA ILE A 47 -5.30 6.25 -1.16
C ILE A 47 -4.85 7.70 -0.95
N PHE A 48 -4.03 8.23 -1.85
CA PHE A 48 -3.49 9.57 -1.70
C PHE A 48 -4.43 10.69 -2.18
N ARG A 49 -5.58 10.35 -2.78
CA ARG A 49 -6.52 11.30 -3.42
C ARG A 49 -5.81 12.28 -4.36
N SER A 50 -4.75 11.82 -5.02
CA SER A 50 -3.91 12.59 -5.92
C SER A 50 -3.16 11.65 -6.86
N ARG A 51 -2.83 12.13 -8.05
CA ARG A 51 -2.14 11.32 -9.07
C ARG A 51 -0.63 11.29 -8.78
N LEU A 52 -0.21 10.43 -7.86
CA LEU A 52 1.20 10.20 -7.51
C LEU A 52 1.84 9.07 -8.31
N ALA A 53 1.07 8.04 -8.64
CA ALA A 53 1.51 6.90 -9.44
C ALA A 53 1.04 7.05 -10.89
N GLU A 54 1.96 6.79 -11.84
CA GLU A 54 1.63 6.72 -13.26
C GLU A 54 0.75 5.48 -13.52
N THR A 55 -0.24 5.63 -14.39
CA THR A 55 -1.21 4.56 -14.72
C THR A 55 -1.27 4.38 -16.23
N GLY A 56 -1.32 3.12 -16.67
CA GLY A 56 -1.49 2.72 -18.07
C GLY A 56 -2.22 1.37 -18.12
N VAL A 57 -3.13 1.21 -19.10
CA VAL A 57 -3.87 -0.04 -19.29
C VAL A 57 -3.01 -0.98 -20.14
N GLY A 58 -2.76 -2.20 -19.66
CA GLY A 58 -2.12 -3.26 -20.44
C GLY A 58 -0.59 -3.21 -20.56
N TYR A 59 0.08 -2.17 -20.08
CA TYR A 59 1.55 -2.08 -20.06
C TYR A 59 2.10 -1.90 -18.62
N PRO A 60 3.18 -2.62 -18.24
CA PRO A 60 3.84 -2.39 -16.96
C PRO A 60 4.51 -1.01 -16.96
N VAL A 61 3.93 -0.07 -16.20
CA VAL A 61 4.48 1.29 -16.04
C VAL A 61 5.52 1.35 -14.91
N THR A 62 5.30 0.61 -13.82
CA THR A 62 6.23 0.53 -12.68
C THR A 62 7.32 -0.52 -12.95
N GLN A 63 8.58 -0.10 -13.13
CA GLN A 63 9.73 -0.99 -13.43
C GLN A 63 10.58 -1.36 -12.21
N THR A 64 10.52 -0.58 -11.15
CA THR A 64 11.20 -0.81 -9.87
C THR A 64 10.23 -0.54 -8.72
N ILE A 65 10.55 -0.98 -7.50
CA ILE A 65 9.74 -0.65 -6.33
C ILE A 65 9.78 0.86 -6.11
N ARG A 66 8.62 1.52 -6.09
CA ARG A 66 8.47 2.97 -5.88
C ARG A 66 7.82 3.26 -4.55
N ARG A 67 8.39 4.19 -3.79
CA ARG A 67 7.86 4.65 -2.50
C ARG A 67 7.05 5.92 -2.68
N TYR A 68 5.80 5.91 -2.24
CA TYR A 68 4.87 7.04 -2.28
C TYR A 68 4.50 7.46 -0.85
N THR A 69 4.57 8.75 -0.57
CA THR A 69 4.19 9.36 0.71
C THR A 69 3.56 10.72 0.46
N LYS A 70 2.74 11.20 1.39
CA LYS A 70 2.07 12.50 1.31
C LYS A 70 1.95 13.11 2.71
N THR A 71 2.31 14.39 2.84
CA THR A 71 2.15 15.13 4.10
C THR A 71 0.71 15.06 4.60
N GLY A 72 0.54 14.75 5.89
CA GLY A 72 -0.78 14.58 6.52
C GLY A 72 -1.47 13.25 6.22
N CYS A 73 -0.86 12.35 5.45
CA CYS A 73 -1.33 10.98 5.25
C CYS A 73 -0.42 10.02 6.02
N PRO A 74 -0.92 9.29 7.04
CA PRO A 74 -0.12 8.37 7.85
C PRO A 74 0.16 7.04 7.14
N ILE A 75 0.18 7.05 5.80
CA ILE A 75 0.40 5.86 4.98
C ILE A 75 1.51 6.14 3.99
N THR A 76 2.49 5.25 3.93
CA THR A 76 3.46 5.18 2.84
C THR A 76 3.21 3.90 2.06
N VAL A 77 3.19 4.01 0.74
CA VAL A 77 2.93 2.88 -0.14
C VAL A 77 4.17 2.55 -0.95
N TYR A 78 4.60 1.31 -0.91
CA TYR A 78 5.64 0.74 -1.75
C TYR A 78 4.95 -0.01 -2.90
N ASP A 79 4.85 0.60 -4.08
CA ASP A 79 4.27 -0.01 -5.29
C ASP A 79 5.35 -0.85 -5.98
N THR A 80 5.09 -2.14 -6.18
CA THR A 80 6.03 -3.02 -6.87
C THR A 80 5.73 -3.08 -8.37
N PRO A 81 6.72 -3.47 -9.21
CA PRO A 81 6.42 -3.92 -10.56
C PRO A 81 5.35 -5.01 -10.57
N GLY A 82 4.62 -5.10 -11.69
CA GLY A 82 3.69 -6.20 -11.89
C GLY A 82 4.41 -7.54 -12.03
N LEU A 83 3.82 -8.58 -11.44
CA LEU A 83 4.23 -9.96 -11.70
C LEU A 83 3.72 -10.35 -13.09
N GLU A 84 4.63 -10.58 -14.03
CA GLU A 84 4.34 -11.00 -15.41
C GLU A 84 4.73 -12.45 -15.65
N LEU A 85 4.32 -13.03 -16.79
CA LEU A 85 4.51 -14.46 -17.11
C LEU A 85 5.99 -14.90 -17.18
N LYS A 86 6.95 -13.98 -17.24
CA LYS A 86 8.36 -14.33 -17.30
C LYS A 86 8.89 -14.68 -15.90
N ALA A 87 9.23 -15.95 -15.70
CA ALA A 87 9.75 -16.46 -14.43
C ALA A 87 10.93 -15.64 -13.87
N GLU A 88 11.87 -15.23 -14.72
CA GLU A 88 13.03 -14.40 -14.32
C GLU A 88 12.61 -13.05 -13.70
N GLN A 89 11.57 -12.43 -14.23
CA GLN A 89 11.06 -11.15 -13.72
C GLN A 89 10.35 -11.35 -12.38
N ILE A 90 9.59 -12.45 -12.23
CA ILE A 90 8.96 -12.81 -10.96
C ILE A 90 10.02 -12.99 -9.88
N GLU A 91 11.06 -13.80 -10.14
CA GLU A 91 12.11 -14.06 -9.16
C GLU A 91 12.89 -12.80 -8.79
N ARG A 92 13.17 -11.93 -9.76
CA ARG A 92 13.77 -10.62 -9.48
C ARG A 92 12.90 -9.78 -8.55
N VAL A 93 11.62 -9.64 -8.84
CA VAL A 93 10.69 -8.83 -8.01
C VAL A 93 10.55 -9.44 -6.60
N ARG A 94 10.50 -10.77 -6.49
CA ARG A 94 10.50 -11.47 -5.20
C ARG A 94 11.76 -11.19 -4.38
N GLY A 95 12.92 -11.22 -5.03
CA GLY A 95 14.20 -10.87 -4.42
C GLY A 95 14.24 -9.42 -3.93
N ASP A 96 13.81 -8.48 -4.78
CA ASP A 96 13.74 -7.05 -4.43
C ASP A 96 12.81 -6.79 -3.23
N ILE A 97 11.65 -7.49 -3.19
CA ILE A 97 10.71 -7.42 -2.08
C ILE A 97 11.31 -7.99 -0.79
N SER A 98 11.93 -9.18 -0.85
CA SER A 98 12.55 -9.78 0.33
C SER A 98 13.63 -8.86 0.88
N LYS A 99 14.50 -8.33 0.01
CA LYS A 99 15.56 -7.41 0.39
C LYS A 99 15.00 -6.14 1.03
N LEU A 100 13.96 -5.55 0.47
CA LEU A 100 13.31 -4.37 1.04
C LEU A 100 12.80 -4.64 2.46
N ILE A 101 12.07 -5.75 2.66
CA ILE A 101 11.55 -6.12 3.99
C ILE A 101 12.71 -6.30 4.98
N ASP A 102 13.76 -7.03 4.58
CA ASP A 102 14.92 -7.31 5.43
C ASP A 102 15.72 -6.05 5.78
N ASP A 103 15.88 -5.13 4.82
CA ASP A 103 16.60 -3.87 5.04
C ASP A 103 15.79 -2.90 5.90
N GLN A 104 14.49 -2.76 5.67
CA GLN A 104 13.61 -1.91 6.48
C GLN A 104 13.49 -2.42 7.92
N ARG A 105 13.49 -3.74 8.13
CA ARG A 105 13.39 -4.35 9.47
C ARG A 105 14.62 -4.07 10.36
N LYS A 106 15.76 -3.67 9.79
CA LYS A 106 16.97 -3.26 10.53
C LYS A 106 16.89 -1.82 11.07
N LEU A 107 15.88 -1.06 10.66
CA LEU A 107 15.67 0.33 11.08
C LEU A 107 14.67 0.41 12.24
N GLU A 108 14.32 1.63 12.63
CA GLU A 108 13.28 1.92 13.63
C GLU A 108 11.93 1.31 13.23
N ALA A 109 11.07 0.98 14.21
CA ALA A 109 9.79 0.31 13.96
C ALA A 109 8.93 1.01 12.90
N LYS A 110 8.87 2.35 12.93
CA LYS A 110 8.16 3.19 11.94
C LYS A 110 8.63 3.02 10.49
N GLU A 111 9.83 2.50 10.28
CA GLU A 111 10.41 2.26 8.96
C GLU A 111 10.10 0.83 8.46
N HIS A 112 9.61 -0.07 9.31
CA HIS A 112 9.35 -1.46 8.91
C HIS A 112 8.24 -1.55 7.86
N ILE A 113 8.22 -2.61 7.05
CA ILE A 113 7.03 -2.92 6.26
C ILE A 113 6.00 -3.52 7.20
N HIS A 114 4.86 -2.84 7.37
CA HIS A 114 3.87 -3.18 8.39
C HIS A 114 2.81 -4.14 7.85
N VAL A 115 2.53 -4.09 6.54
CA VAL A 115 1.54 -4.96 5.90
C VAL A 115 1.82 -5.08 4.42
N VAL A 116 1.54 -6.27 3.89
CA VAL A 116 1.51 -6.54 2.45
C VAL A 116 0.06 -6.55 1.98
N TRP A 117 -0.23 -5.78 0.94
CA TRP A 117 -1.47 -5.87 0.18
C TRP A 117 -1.21 -6.62 -1.11
N TYR A 118 -1.76 -7.82 -1.22
CA TYR A 118 -1.70 -8.59 -2.46
C TYR A 118 -2.99 -8.36 -3.25
N CYS A 119 -2.86 -7.60 -4.33
CA CYS A 119 -3.96 -7.18 -5.19
C CYS A 119 -4.33 -8.26 -6.20
N LEU A 120 -5.60 -8.65 -6.18
CA LEU A 120 -6.23 -9.58 -7.10
C LEU A 120 -7.32 -8.86 -7.87
N ASN A 121 -7.30 -8.95 -9.20
CA ASN A 121 -8.45 -8.53 -9.99
C ASN A 121 -9.63 -9.47 -9.69
N HIS A 122 -10.78 -8.90 -9.32
CA HIS A 122 -12.00 -9.65 -8.98
C HIS A 122 -12.45 -10.64 -10.07
N GLU A 123 -12.41 -10.25 -11.35
CA GLU A 123 -12.89 -11.06 -12.47
C GLU A 123 -11.97 -12.22 -12.80
N THR A 124 -10.66 -12.00 -12.69
CA THR A 124 -9.62 -12.99 -13.03
C THR A 124 -9.00 -13.64 -11.81
N ALA A 125 -9.61 -13.47 -10.63
CA ALA A 125 -9.11 -13.87 -9.32
C ALA A 125 -8.76 -15.37 -9.28
N ARG A 126 -7.51 -15.67 -9.60
CA ARG A 126 -6.88 -16.98 -9.46
C ARG A 126 -5.54 -16.79 -8.79
N LEU A 127 -5.42 -17.36 -7.60
CA LEU A 127 -4.17 -17.50 -6.88
C LEU A 127 -3.60 -18.88 -7.20
N ASP A 128 -2.44 -18.92 -7.85
CA ASP A 128 -1.74 -20.18 -8.11
C ASP A 128 -1.05 -20.68 -6.83
N PRO A 129 -0.91 -22.01 -6.59
CA PRO A 129 -0.17 -22.56 -5.46
C PRO A 129 1.22 -21.96 -5.25
N ILE A 130 1.96 -21.63 -6.32
CA ILE A 130 3.29 -21.00 -6.24
C ILE A 130 3.21 -19.58 -5.69
N GLU A 131 2.11 -18.86 -6.00
CA GLU A 131 1.86 -17.53 -5.44
C GLU A 131 1.43 -17.65 -3.97
N GLU A 132 0.58 -18.62 -3.64
CA GLU A 132 0.15 -18.87 -2.26
C GLU A 132 1.32 -19.23 -1.34
N GLU A 133 2.20 -20.13 -1.77
CA GLU A 133 3.39 -20.52 -1.01
C GLU A 133 4.32 -19.32 -0.78
N TRP A 134 4.51 -18.49 -1.81
CA TRP A 134 5.30 -17.28 -1.68
C TRP A 134 4.67 -16.25 -0.74
N LEU A 135 3.35 -16.03 -0.79
CA LEU A 135 2.67 -15.14 0.15
C LEU A 135 2.76 -15.64 1.59
N LYS A 136 2.69 -16.96 1.80
CA LYS A 136 2.91 -17.59 3.11
C LYS A 136 4.34 -17.36 3.63
N SER A 137 5.35 -17.34 2.76
CA SER A 137 6.73 -17.04 3.18
C SER A 137 6.92 -15.58 3.61
N LEU A 138 6.13 -14.64 3.08
CA LEU A 138 6.11 -13.26 3.58
C LEU A 138 5.51 -13.18 5.00
N GLN A 139 4.47 -13.96 5.29
CA GLN A 139 3.91 -14.04 6.64
C GLN A 139 4.89 -14.60 7.67
N GLN A 140 5.77 -15.53 7.26
CA GLN A 140 6.84 -16.06 8.13
C GLN A 140 7.87 -14.99 8.54
N LYS A 141 7.89 -13.82 7.87
CA LYS A 141 8.70 -12.66 8.26
C LYS A 141 7.94 -11.70 9.21
N ASP A 142 6.87 -12.16 9.86
CA ASP A 142 5.89 -11.39 10.64
C ASP A 142 5.27 -10.19 9.90
N VAL A 143 5.23 -10.23 8.57
CA VAL A 143 4.53 -9.20 7.79
C VAL A 143 3.14 -9.73 7.43
N PRO A 144 2.05 -9.19 8.01
CA PRO A 144 0.70 -9.63 7.68
C PRO A 144 0.41 -9.40 6.19
N VAL A 145 -0.23 -10.38 5.57
CA VAL A 145 -0.67 -10.31 4.17
C VAL A 145 -2.19 -10.18 4.13
N ILE A 146 -2.67 -9.12 3.47
CA ILE A 146 -4.09 -8.87 3.22
C ILE A 146 -4.34 -9.04 1.72
N LEU A 147 -5.32 -9.86 1.36
CA LEU A 147 -5.80 -9.97 -0.01
C LEU A 147 -6.71 -8.77 -0.31
N VAL A 148 -6.39 -8.02 -1.36
CA VAL A 148 -7.16 -6.85 -1.80
C VAL A 148 -7.79 -7.17 -3.14
N LEU A 149 -9.13 -7.30 -3.16
CA LEU A 149 -9.88 -7.45 -4.41
C LEU A 149 -10.03 -6.08 -5.08
N THR A 150 -9.47 -5.94 -6.27
CA THR A 150 -9.48 -4.74 -7.08
C THR A 150 -10.38 -4.91 -8.30
N GLN A 151 -10.79 -3.80 -8.92
CA GLN A 151 -11.70 -3.79 -10.09
C GLN A 151 -13.05 -4.48 -9.79
N THR A 152 -13.59 -4.24 -8.59
CA THR A 152 -14.83 -4.86 -8.11
C THR A 152 -16.09 -4.19 -8.62
N LEU A 153 -15.97 -2.98 -9.18
CA LEU A 153 -17.09 -2.28 -9.81
C LEU A 153 -17.09 -2.65 -11.30
N THR A 154 -17.91 -3.62 -11.66
CA THR A 154 -18.33 -3.84 -13.04
C THR A 154 -19.20 -2.66 -13.49
N LYS A 155 -18.97 -2.19 -14.72
CA LYS A 155 -19.95 -1.34 -15.42
C LYS A 155 -21.17 -2.15 -15.79
#